data_AF-A0A844ZQX2-F1
#
_entry.id   AF-A0A844ZQX2-F1
#
_cell.length_a   1.000
_cell.length_b   1.000
_cell.length_c   1.000
_cell.angle_alpha   90.00
_cell.angle_beta   90.00
_cell.angle_gamma   90.00
#
_symmetry.space_group_name_H-M   'P 1'
#
loop_
_entity.id
_entity.type
_entity.pdbx_description
1 polymer ?
#
loop_
_entity_poly.entity_id
_entity_poly.type
_entity_poly.pdbx_seq_one_letter_code
_entity_poly.pdbx_strand_id
1 'polypeptide(L)'
;MATVSSSKVGKSGFRPSFHLWLVLAMAAFVFTGFGLTYLGPVAAGTRTGDAPIVHLHGIAFFSWMVLLVVQALLVNMRNVKLHRSLGMFGIAVATLVVVMGVFITIAAASTTDLVGNGPGVFYLSVFAPPSFAILFVMAIRAVKTPVVHRSLILIATISILMPGINRVYMAGVGLDYVPFVQTYMTMNAFLAAVVWHEWRGAGTVSRATWIGAAIVVVPQLLLYPVSSTKGWADFVFWLGSFATYH
;
A
#
# COMPACT_ATOMS: atom_id res chain seq x y z
N MET A 1 3.62 -22.48 60.50
CA MET A 1 3.02 -21.33 59.78
C MET A 1 3.74 -21.19 58.46
N ALA A 2 3.14 -21.64 57.35
CA ALA A 2 3.74 -21.55 56.02
C ALA A 2 3.23 -20.28 55.33
N THR A 3 4.14 -19.35 55.05
CA THR A 3 3.87 -18.11 54.31
C THR A 3 3.72 -18.44 52.82
N VAL A 4 2.48 -18.38 52.32
CA VAL A 4 2.19 -18.47 50.88
C VAL A 4 2.60 -17.14 50.24
N SER A 5 3.70 -17.16 49.48
CA SER A 5 4.10 -16.03 48.65
C SER A 5 3.08 -15.85 47.52
N SER A 6 2.29 -14.80 47.62
CA SER A 6 1.44 -14.30 46.55
C SER A 6 2.33 -13.80 45.40
N SER A 7 2.52 -14.63 44.38
CA SER A 7 3.11 -14.17 43.13
C SER A 7 2.08 -13.27 42.43
N LYS A 8 2.35 -11.96 42.41
CA LYS A 8 1.62 -11.01 41.57
C LYS A 8 1.81 -11.44 40.11
N VAL A 9 0.80 -12.05 39.52
CA VAL A 9 0.70 -12.22 38.07
C VAL A 9 0.69 -10.81 37.47
N GLY A 10 1.84 -10.34 37.02
CA GLY A 10 1.94 -9.07 36.29
C GLY A 10 1.03 -9.16 35.08
N LYS A 11 0.00 -8.29 35.02
CA LYS A 11 -0.80 -8.12 33.80
C LYS A 11 0.18 -7.80 32.67
N SER A 12 0.36 -8.72 31.73
CA SER A 12 1.19 -8.44 30.56
C SER A 12 0.49 -7.35 29.76
N GLY A 13 0.98 -6.11 29.89
CA GLY A 13 0.44 -4.96 29.20
C GLY A 13 0.54 -5.15 27.68
N PHE A 14 -0.38 -4.52 26.95
CA PHE A 14 -0.31 -4.44 25.49
C PHE A 14 1.02 -3.77 25.07
N ARG A 15 1.84 -4.47 24.29
CA ARG A 15 3.09 -3.94 23.73
C ARG A 15 3.00 -4.02 22.20
N PRO A 16 2.83 -2.89 21.50
CA PRO A 16 2.72 -2.89 20.05
C PRO A 16 3.97 -3.50 19.40
N SER A 17 3.76 -4.42 18.46
CA SER A 17 4.82 -5.01 17.66
C SER A 17 5.34 -4.03 16.61
N PHE A 18 6.56 -4.27 16.13
CA PHE A 18 7.13 -3.54 14.99
C PHE A 18 6.17 -3.46 13.79
N HIS A 19 5.55 -4.60 13.43
CA HIS A 19 4.63 -4.69 12.30
C HIS A 19 3.41 -3.79 12.49
N LEU A 20 2.88 -3.71 13.72
CA LEU A 20 1.76 -2.81 14.01
C LEU A 20 2.18 -1.35 13.86
N TRP A 21 3.33 -0.95 14.42
CA TRP A 21 3.85 0.41 14.23
C TRP A 21 4.08 0.76 12.77
N LEU A 22 4.65 -0.16 11.99
CA LEU A 22 4.88 0.05 10.56
C LEU A 22 3.57 0.20 9.79
N VAL A 23 2.58 -0.65 10.08
CA VAL A 23 1.23 -0.55 9.49
C VAL A 23 0.55 0.76 9.87
N LEU A 24 0.66 1.20 11.12
CA LEU A 24 0.11 2.50 11.56
C LEU A 24 0.81 3.67 10.86
N ALA A 25 2.12 3.61 10.65
CA ALA A 25 2.84 4.64 9.90
C ALA A 25 2.40 4.69 8.44
N MET A 26 2.24 3.54 7.77
CA MET A 26 1.70 3.48 6.41
C MET A 26 0.25 3.99 6.34
N ALA A 27 -0.58 3.60 7.32
CA ALA A 27 -1.95 4.09 7.44
C ALA A 27 -1.98 5.62 7.64
N ALA A 28 -1.06 6.17 8.45
CA ALA A 28 -0.97 7.61 8.66
C ALA A 28 -0.73 8.37 7.34
N PHE A 29 0.14 7.87 6.45
CA PHE A 29 0.31 8.47 5.11
C PHE A 29 -0.98 8.41 4.28
N VAL A 30 -1.68 7.27 4.28
CA VAL A 30 -2.94 7.11 3.52
C VAL A 30 -4.03 8.02 4.07
N PHE A 31 -4.32 7.97 5.36
CA PHE A 31 -5.41 8.74 5.96
C PHE A 31 -5.10 10.23 6.05
N THR A 32 -3.84 10.64 6.21
CA THR A 32 -3.48 12.07 6.15
C THR A 32 -3.58 12.58 4.72
N GLY A 33 -2.92 11.90 3.76
CA GLY A 33 -2.90 12.32 2.37
C GLY A 33 -4.30 12.41 1.78
N PHE A 34 -5.09 11.34 1.88
CA PHE A 34 -6.47 11.37 1.39
C PHE A 34 -7.44 12.11 2.33
N GLY A 35 -7.10 12.27 3.61
CA GLY A 35 -7.83 13.14 4.53
C GLY A 35 -7.88 14.58 4.01
N LEU A 36 -6.70 15.09 3.64
CA LEU A 36 -6.54 16.46 3.12
C LEU A 36 -7.15 16.64 1.73
N THR A 37 -6.99 15.67 0.83
CA THR A 37 -7.33 15.87 -0.60
C THR A 37 -8.67 15.26 -1.02
N TYR A 38 -9.28 14.41 -0.20
CA TYR A 38 -10.46 13.64 -0.59
C TYR A 38 -11.53 13.58 0.50
N LEU A 39 -11.26 12.92 1.64
CA LEU A 39 -12.27 12.73 2.69
C LEU A 39 -12.78 14.06 3.26
N GLY A 40 -11.87 14.99 3.58
CA GLY A 40 -12.21 16.33 4.06
C GLY A 40 -13.03 17.13 3.04
N PRO A 41 -12.54 17.31 1.80
CA PRO A 41 -13.29 17.99 0.74
C PRO A 41 -14.66 17.37 0.40
N VAL A 42 -14.76 16.04 0.38
CA VAL A 42 -16.05 15.34 0.19
C VAL A 42 -17.00 15.63 1.34
N ALA A 43 -16.53 15.53 2.59
CA ALA A 43 -17.34 15.82 3.77
C ALA A 43 -17.78 17.29 3.86
N ALA A 44 -16.95 18.22 3.38
CA ALA A 44 -17.24 19.64 3.31
C ALA A 44 -18.12 20.04 2.10
N GLY A 45 -18.40 19.11 1.18
CA GLY A 45 -19.15 19.38 -0.05
C GLY A 45 -18.39 20.24 -1.07
N THR A 46 -17.08 20.43 -0.92
CA THR A 46 -16.25 21.23 -1.83
C THR A 46 -15.62 20.41 -2.96
N ARG A 47 -15.72 19.08 -2.89
CA ARG A 47 -15.33 18.15 -3.95
C ARG A 47 -16.58 17.44 -4.48
N THR A 48 -17.03 17.86 -5.65
CA THR A 48 -18.24 17.33 -6.33
C THR A 48 -17.90 16.93 -7.76
N GLY A 49 -18.69 16.01 -8.33
CA GLY A 49 -18.54 15.62 -9.74
C GLY A 49 -17.48 14.54 -10.01
N ASP A 50 -16.90 13.94 -8.96
CA ASP A 50 -16.06 12.75 -9.13
C ASP A 50 -16.86 11.60 -9.73
N ALA A 51 -16.29 10.94 -10.73
CA ALA A 51 -16.88 9.73 -11.29
C ALA A 51 -17.04 8.64 -10.21
N PRO A 52 -18.11 7.82 -10.23
CA PRO A 52 -18.35 6.78 -9.22
C PRO A 52 -17.16 5.82 -8.99
N ILE A 53 -16.38 5.56 -10.04
CA ILE A 53 -15.17 4.73 -9.98
C ILE A 53 -14.14 5.24 -8.96
N VAL A 54 -14.04 6.56 -8.77
CA VAL A 54 -13.12 7.19 -7.79
C VAL A 54 -13.52 6.81 -6.37
N HIS A 55 -14.82 6.84 -6.06
CA HIS A 55 -15.36 6.45 -4.76
C HIS A 55 -15.19 4.94 -4.51
N LEU A 56 -15.52 4.11 -5.50
CA LEU A 56 -15.34 2.66 -5.40
C LEU A 56 -13.85 2.28 -5.21
N HIS A 57 -12.95 2.98 -5.90
CA HIS A 57 -11.51 2.80 -5.74
C HIS A 57 -11.08 3.18 -4.33
N GLY A 58 -11.51 4.34 -3.84
CA GLY A 58 -11.27 4.77 -2.46
C GLY A 58 -11.75 3.72 -1.45
N ILE A 59 -12.99 3.24 -1.57
CA ILE A 59 -13.58 2.23 -0.67
C ILE A 59 -12.72 0.96 -0.64
N ALA A 60 -12.26 0.46 -1.80
CA ALA A 60 -11.44 -0.74 -1.88
C ALA A 60 -10.10 -0.57 -1.14
N PHE A 61 -9.39 0.53 -1.39
CA PHE A 61 -8.06 0.79 -0.83
C PHE A 61 -8.10 1.19 0.65
N PHE A 62 -9.11 1.96 1.08
CA PHE A 62 -9.34 2.23 2.51
C PHE A 62 -9.72 0.95 3.25
N SER A 63 -10.57 0.11 2.68
CA SER A 63 -10.92 -1.19 3.28
C SER A 63 -9.69 -2.07 3.45
N TRP A 64 -8.78 -2.11 2.47
CA TRP A 64 -7.51 -2.81 2.60
C TRP A 64 -6.66 -2.26 3.76
N MET A 65 -6.49 -0.94 3.85
CA MET A 65 -5.68 -0.34 4.90
C MET A 65 -6.28 -0.57 6.30
N VAL A 66 -7.60 -0.40 6.46
CA VAL A 66 -8.31 -0.71 7.71
C VAL A 66 -8.15 -2.18 8.07
N LEU A 67 -8.36 -3.09 7.10
CA LEU A 67 -8.20 -4.52 7.33
C LEU A 67 -6.77 -4.86 7.75
N LEU A 68 -5.76 -4.26 7.14
CA LEU A 68 -4.36 -4.49 7.52
C LEU A 68 -4.07 -4.04 8.96
N VAL A 69 -4.58 -2.88 9.38
CA VAL A 69 -4.50 -2.41 10.76
C VAL A 69 -5.17 -3.40 11.71
N VAL A 70 -6.40 -3.83 11.40
CA VAL A 70 -7.15 -4.81 12.20
C VAL A 70 -6.38 -6.14 12.29
N GLN A 71 -5.82 -6.63 11.18
CA GLN A 71 -5.05 -7.87 11.15
C GLN A 71 -3.79 -7.78 12.04
N ALA A 72 -3.07 -6.66 11.99
CA ALA A 72 -1.92 -6.41 12.85
C ALA A 72 -2.31 -6.31 14.35
N LEU A 73 -3.44 -5.66 14.65
CA LEU A 73 -3.97 -5.57 16.01
C LEU A 73 -4.38 -6.94 16.56
N LEU A 74 -5.07 -7.76 15.77
CA LEU A 74 -5.49 -9.12 16.19
C LEU A 74 -4.30 -9.99 16.58
N VAL A 75 -3.19 -9.91 15.85
CA VAL A 75 -1.96 -10.62 16.21
C VAL A 75 -1.38 -10.11 17.52
N ASN A 76 -1.34 -8.78 17.74
CA ASN A 76 -0.87 -8.20 19.00
C ASN A 76 -1.75 -8.57 20.20
N MET A 77 -3.06 -8.67 19.99
CA MET A 77 -4.04 -9.13 20.98
C MET A 77 -4.07 -10.66 21.12
N ARG A 78 -3.18 -11.39 20.43
CA ARG A 78 -3.11 -12.86 20.40
C ARG A 78 -4.38 -13.56 19.90
N ASN A 79 -5.28 -12.84 19.21
CA ASN A 79 -6.48 -13.39 18.59
C ASN A 79 -6.19 -13.90 17.17
N VAL A 80 -5.33 -14.92 17.09
CA VAL A 80 -4.89 -15.50 15.81
C VAL A 80 -6.03 -16.25 15.09
N LYS A 81 -7.02 -16.75 15.84
CA LYS A 81 -8.21 -17.40 15.26
C LYS A 81 -8.99 -16.42 14.37
N LEU A 82 -9.29 -15.23 14.90
CA LEU A 82 -10.01 -14.21 14.13
C LEU A 82 -9.14 -13.63 13.00
N HIS A 83 -7.82 -13.48 13.21
CA HIS A 83 -6.87 -13.11 12.15
C HIS A 83 -6.99 -14.05 10.93
N ARG A 84 -7.00 -15.37 11.17
CA ARG A 84 -7.14 -16.37 10.09
C ARG A 84 -8.52 -16.32 9.43
N SER A 85 -9.59 -16.17 10.22
CA SER A 85 -10.96 -16.08 9.70
C SER A 85 -11.16 -14.85 8.80
N LEU A 86 -10.75 -13.66 9.26
CA LEU A 86 -10.77 -12.43 8.46
C LEU A 86 -9.75 -12.45 7.32
N GLY A 87 -8.71 -13.28 7.41
CA GLY A 87 -7.71 -13.45 6.35
C GLY A 87 -8.32 -13.94 5.05
N MET A 88 -9.34 -14.80 5.11
CA MET A 88 -10.09 -15.24 3.92
C MET A 88 -10.87 -14.08 3.28
N PHE A 89 -11.52 -13.24 4.10
CA PHE A 89 -12.14 -12.01 3.61
C PHE A 89 -11.10 -11.05 2.99
N GLY A 90 -9.89 -11.03 3.55
CA GLY A 90 -8.77 -10.25 3.00
C GLY A 90 -8.36 -10.63 1.58
N ILE A 91 -8.59 -11.87 1.13
CA ILE A 91 -8.38 -12.26 -0.26
C ILE A 91 -9.38 -11.53 -1.17
N ALA A 92 -10.65 -11.45 -0.78
CA ALA A 92 -11.66 -10.72 -1.56
C ALA A 92 -11.34 -9.22 -1.65
N VAL A 93 -10.93 -8.61 -0.53
CA VAL A 93 -10.50 -7.20 -0.50
C VAL A 93 -9.25 -6.97 -1.37
N ALA A 94 -8.26 -7.86 -1.30
CA ALA A 94 -7.06 -7.78 -2.13
C ALA A 94 -7.39 -7.89 -3.64
N THR A 95 -8.29 -8.81 -4.02
CA THR A 95 -8.78 -8.91 -5.39
C THR A 95 -9.44 -7.61 -5.84
N LEU A 96 -10.27 -7.01 -4.99
CA LEU A 96 -10.91 -5.73 -5.28
C LEU A 96 -9.89 -4.60 -5.43
N VAL A 97 -8.83 -4.55 -4.60
CA VAL A 97 -7.73 -3.60 -4.74
C VAL A 97 -7.06 -3.71 -6.12
N VAL A 98 -6.78 -4.93 -6.58
CA VAL A 98 -6.17 -5.15 -7.90
C VAL A 98 -7.10 -4.68 -9.01
N VAL A 99 -8.37 -5.12 -9.00
CA VAL A 99 -9.35 -4.77 -10.04
C VAL A 99 -9.59 -3.25 -10.08
N MET A 100 -9.82 -2.64 -8.92
CA MET A 100 -10.06 -1.19 -8.83
C MET A 100 -8.80 -0.37 -9.15
N GLY A 101 -7.61 -0.90 -8.91
CA GLY A 101 -6.35 -0.28 -9.34
C GLY A 101 -6.20 -0.25 -10.86
N VAL A 102 -6.58 -1.33 -11.54
CA VAL A 102 -6.59 -1.39 -13.01
C VAL A 102 -7.65 -0.44 -13.59
N PHE A 103 -8.88 -0.51 -13.10
CA PHE A 103 -9.98 0.31 -13.65
C PHE A 103 -9.81 1.80 -13.40
N ILE A 104 -9.31 2.22 -12.23
CA ILE A 104 -9.04 3.64 -12.01
C ILE A 104 -7.93 4.15 -12.93
N THR A 105 -6.95 3.30 -13.27
CA THR A 105 -5.86 3.67 -14.18
C THR A 105 -6.39 3.88 -15.60
N ILE A 106 -7.27 3.00 -16.07
CA ILE A 106 -7.93 3.13 -17.37
C ILE A 106 -8.82 4.38 -17.40
N ALA A 107 -9.64 4.61 -16.37
CA ALA A 107 -10.52 5.78 -16.30
C ALA A 107 -9.74 7.11 -16.23
N ALA A 108 -8.64 7.14 -15.46
CA ALA A 108 -7.75 8.30 -15.44
C ALA A 108 -7.07 8.51 -16.81
N ALA A 109 -6.70 7.43 -17.51
CA ALA A 109 -6.11 7.52 -18.83
C ALA A 109 -7.11 8.00 -19.90
N SER A 110 -8.41 7.70 -19.76
CA SER A 110 -9.43 8.18 -20.72
C SER A 110 -9.71 9.68 -20.66
N THR A 111 -9.29 10.34 -19.57
CA THR A 111 -9.48 11.78 -19.35
C THR A 111 -8.17 12.57 -19.45
N THR A 112 -7.06 11.90 -19.78
CA THR A 112 -5.75 12.56 -19.85
C THR A 112 -5.60 13.37 -21.13
N ASP A 113 -5.37 14.67 -20.99
CA ASP A 113 -4.96 15.59 -22.05
C ASP A 113 -3.45 15.85 -22.05
N LEU A 114 -2.74 15.26 -21.08
CA LEU A 114 -1.32 15.48 -20.85
C LEU A 114 -0.44 14.99 -22.02
N VAL A 115 -0.10 15.90 -22.92
CA VAL A 115 0.94 15.70 -23.95
C VAL A 115 2.33 15.87 -23.31
N GLY A 116 3.31 15.05 -23.68
CA GLY A 116 4.71 15.18 -23.22
C GLY A 116 5.05 14.32 -21.99
N ASN A 117 5.56 14.91 -20.89
CA ASN A 117 6.01 14.18 -19.68
C ASN A 117 4.89 13.75 -18.72
N GLY A 118 3.65 14.20 -18.94
CA GLY A 118 2.51 13.85 -18.07
C GLY A 118 2.09 12.36 -18.06
N PRO A 119 2.29 11.56 -19.12
CA PRO A 119 2.18 10.10 -19.07
C PRO A 119 3.09 9.45 -18.02
N GLY A 120 4.18 10.10 -17.60
CA GLY A 120 5.05 9.56 -16.56
C GLY A 120 4.38 9.41 -15.19
N VAL A 121 3.34 10.21 -14.92
CA VAL A 121 2.52 10.07 -13.70
C VAL A 121 1.75 8.74 -13.70
N PHE A 122 1.41 8.21 -14.89
CA PHE A 122 0.71 6.93 -15.03
C PHE A 122 1.60 5.71 -14.82
N TYR A 123 2.93 5.86 -14.91
CA TYR A 123 3.87 4.75 -14.76
C TYR A 123 3.59 3.98 -13.46
N LEU A 124 3.47 4.70 -12.36
CA LEU A 124 3.27 4.07 -11.07
C LEU A 124 1.88 3.44 -10.92
N SER A 125 0.85 4.07 -11.49
CA SER A 125 -0.52 3.52 -11.50
C SER A 125 -0.62 2.23 -12.31
N VAL A 126 0.13 2.10 -13.40
CA VAL A 126 0.16 0.87 -14.24
C VAL A 126 0.89 -0.28 -13.53
N PHE A 127 2.03 0.00 -12.89
CA PHE A 127 2.83 -1.06 -12.27
C PHE A 127 2.37 -1.44 -10.85
N ALA A 128 1.65 -0.58 -10.14
CA ALA A 128 1.26 -0.85 -8.75
C ALA A 128 0.29 -2.05 -8.60
N PRO A 129 -0.82 -2.19 -9.37
CA PRO A 129 -1.73 -3.33 -9.26
C PRO A 129 -1.07 -4.70 -9.52
N PRO A 130 -0.30 -4.93 -10.61
CA PRO A 130 0.35 -6.21 -10.82
C PRO A 130 1.43 -6.50 -9.76
N SER A 131 2.19 -5.49 -9.33
CA SER A 131 3.16 -5.65 -8.23
C SER A 131 2.47 -6.12 -6.94
N PHE A 132 1.38 -5.46 -6.55
CA PHE A 132 0.59 -5.85 -5.38
C PHE A 132 0.05 -7.28 -5.53
N ALA A 133 -0.52 -7.62 -6.69
CA ALA A 133 -1.07 -8.94 -6.95
C ALA A 133 -0.02 -10.05 -6.79
N ILE A 134 1.16 -9.87 -7.41
CA ILE A 134 2.25 -10.84 -7.35
C ILE A 134 2.74 -11.00 -5.90
N LEU A 135 3.01 -9.88 -5.21
CA LEU A 135 3.48 -9.86 -3.83
C LEU A 135 2.45 -10.50 -2.88
N PHE A 136 1.17 -10.21 -3.07
CA PHE A 136 0.08 -10.77 -2.28
C PHE A 136 -0.03 -12.28 -2.50
N VAL A 137 0.01 -12.76 -3.75
CA VAL A 137 0.02 -14.20 -4.05
C VAL A 137 1.23 -14.89 -3.40
N MET A 138 2.42 -14.29 -3.47
CA MET A 138 3.60 -14.80 -2.78
C MET A 138 3.38 -14.84 -1.26
N ALA A 139 2.77 -13.80 -0.67
CA ALA A 139 2.46 -13.75 0.75
C ALA A 139 1.50 -14.85 1.18
N ILE A 140 0.44 -15.10 0.39
CA ILE A 140 -0.53 -16.18 0.66
C ILE A 140 0.12 -17.56 0.54
N ARG A 141 1.02 -17.78 -0.42
CA ARG A 141 1.79 -19.03 -0.51
C ARG A 141 2.72 -19.23 0.70
N ALA A 142 3.17 -18.14 1.31
CA ALA A 142 4.06 -18.15 2.46
C ALA A 142 3.35 -18.24 3.83
N VAL A 143 2.03 -18.45 3.91
CA VAL A 143 1.27 -18.46 5.19
C VAL A 143 1.81 -19.46 6.24
N LYS A 144 2.44 -20.55 5.81
CA LYS A 144 3.08 -21.54 6.70
C LYS A 144 4.44 -21.09 7.25
N THR A 145 4.98 -19.98 6.74
CA THR A 145 6.23 -19.36 7.17
C THR A 145 5.94 -17.93 7.64
N PRO A 146 5.52 -17.73 8.90
CA PRO A 146 4.98 -16.45 9.37
C PRO A 146 5.91 -15.26 9.21
N VAL A 147 7.24 -15.48 9.21
CA VAL A 147 8.25 -14.46 8.95
C VAL A 147 8.13 -13.91 7.54
N VAL A 148 8.07 -14.79 6.55
CA VAL A 148 8.01 -14.42 5.13
C VAL A 148 6.63 -13.88 4.78
N HIS A 149 5.55 -14.51 5.27
CA HIS A 149 4.17 -14.05 5.03
C HIS A 149 3.99 -12.58 5.41
N ARG A 150 4.33 -12.21 6.66
CA ARG A 150 4.12 -10.85 7.14
C ARG A 150 5.03 -9.84 6.43
N SER A 151 6.27 -10.18 6.11
CA SER A 151 7.16 -9.32 5.32
C SER A 151 6.55 -9.03 3.95
N LEU A 152 6.08 -10.07 3.24
CA LEU A 152 5.47 -9.91 1.92
C LEU A 152 4.15 -9.14 1.94
N ILE A 153 3.31 -9.27 2.97
CA ILE A 153 2.10 -8.43 3.12
C ILE A 153 2.47 -6.95 3.27
N LEU A 154 3.51 -6.64 4.04
CA LEU A 154 3.99 -5.26 4.22
C LEU A 154 4.57 -4.73 2.90
N ILE A 155 5.39 -5.51 2.20
CA ILE A 155 5.97 -5.12 0.90
C ILE A 155 4.89 -4.95 -0.17
N ALA A 156 3.88 -5.82 -0.21
CA ALA A 156 2.71 -5.65 -1.07
C ALA A 156 2.03 -4.30 -0.81
N THR A 157 1.80 -3.95 0.46
CA THR A 157 1.17 -2.67 0.81
C THR A 157 2.05 -1.48 0.42
N ILE A 158 3.37 -1.58 0.61
CA ILE A 158 4.32 -0.54 0.17
C ILE A 158 4.21 -0.30 -1.34
N SER A 159 4.01 -1.34 -2.16
CA SER A 159 3.93 -1.21 -3.62
C SER A 159 2.73 -0.40 -4.13
N ILE A 160 1.72 -0.17 -3.28
CA ILE A 160 0.52 0.63 -3.60
C ILE A 160 0.38 1.88 -2.72
N LEU A 161 1.39 2.21 -1.90
CA LEU A 161 1.30 3.28 -0.91
C LEU A 161 1.54 4.68 -1.49
N MET A 162 2.16 4.73 -2.67
CA MET A 162 2.61 5.94 -3.34
C MET A 162 1.54 7.06 -3.42
N PRO A 163 0.26 6.80 -3.77
CA PRO A 163 -0.74 7.87 -3.86
C PRO A 163 -1.01 8.59 -2.52
N GLY A 164 -0.93 7.88 -1.40
CA GLY A 164 -1.05 8.48 -0.07
C GLY A 164 0.16 9.33 0.28
N ILE A 165 1.36 8.82 0.01
CA ILE A 165 2.62 9.53 0.27
C ILE A 165 2.70 10.82 -0.57
N ASN A 166 2.43 10.75 -1.88
CA ASN A 166 2.42 11.91 -2.77
C ASN A 166 1.55 13.03 -2.23
N ARG A 167 0.35 12.71 -1.76
CA ARG A 167 -0.62 13.69 -1.22
C ARG A 167 -0.14 14.34 0.06
N VAL A 168 0.54 13.61 0.95
CA VAL A 168 1.13 14.21 2.15
C VAL A 168 2.19 15.24 1.77
N TYR A 169 3.06 14.94 0.82
CA TYR A 169 4.07 15.89 0.36
C TYR A 169 3.46 17.08 -0.39
N MET A 170 2.50 16.84 -1.27
CA MET A 170 1.88 17.91 -2.07
C MET A 170 0.97 18.80 -1.22
N ALA A 171 -0.02 18.21 -0.55
CA ALA A 171 -1.03 18.98 0.19
C ALA A 171 -0.65 19.27 1.65
N GLY A 172 0.14 18.39 2.29
CA GLY A 172 0.56 18.57 3.68
C GLY A 172 1.83 19.40 3.83
N VAL A 173 2.83 19.16 2.98
CA VAL A 173 4.12 19.88 3.00
C VAL A 173 4.14 21.05 2.01
N GLY A 174 3.24 21.08 1.02
CA GLY A 174 3.09 22.19 0.08
C GLY A 174 3.98 22.10 -1.17
N LEU A 175 4.37 20.91 -1.60
CA LEU A 175 5.08 20.75 -2.89
C LEU A 175 4.13 20.95 -4.07
N ASP A 176 4.55 21.76 -5.05
CA ASP A 176 3.80 22.13 -6.26
C ASP A 176 4.06 21.19 -7.46
N TYR A 177 4.82 20.11 -7.25
CA TYR A 177 5.14 19.09 -8.26
C TYR A 177 4.88 17.67 -7.75
N VAL A 178 4.88 16.68 -8.65
CA VAL A 178 4.76 15.26 -8.29
C VAL A 178 6.06 14.77 -7.64
N PRO A 179 6.06 14.40 -6.34
CA PRO A 179 7.28 14.21 -5.56
C PRO A 179 7.85 12.79 -5.68
N PHE A 180 8.20 12.37 -6.91
CA PHE A 180 8.67 11.00 -7.18
C PHE A 180 9.85 10.58 -6.28
N VAL A 181 10.83 11.46 -6.09
CA VAL A 181 12.02 11.18 -5.28
C VAL A 181 11.66 10.97 -3.81
N GLN A 182 10.90 11.90 -3.22
CA GLN A 182 10.50 11.84 -1.81
C GLN A 182 9.62 10.62 -1.53
N THR A 183 8.73 10.30 -2.47
CA THR A 183 7.86 9.13 -2.35
C THR A 183 8.64 7.83 -2.43
N TYR A 184 9.59 7.71 -3.36
CA TYR A 184 10.46 6.55 -3.45
C TYR A 184 11.38 6.42 -2.23
N MET A 185 11.93 7.52 -1.72
CA MET A 185 12.70 7.50 -0.47
C MET A 185 11.85 7.00 0.71
N THR A 186 10.60 7.44 0.81
CA THR A 186 9.67 6.99 1.87
C THR A 186 9.34 5.50 1.73
N MET A 187 9.03 5.04 0.51
CA MET A 187 8.78 3.63 0.22
C MET A 187 10.01 2.76 0.52
N ASN A 188 11.20 3.22 0.12
CA ASN A 188 12.45 2.52 0.35
C ASN A 188 12.84 2.50 1.84
N ALA A 189 12.49 3.54 2.61
CA ALA A 189 12.65 3.52 4.07
C ALA A 189 11.75 2.47 4.72
N PHE A 190 10.47 2.38 4.32
CA PHE A 190 9.58 1.31 4.80
C PHE A 190 10.09 -0.08 4.40
N LEU A 191 10.54 -0.23 3.15
CA LEU A 191 11.08 -1.48 2.64
C LEU A 191 12.35 -1.91 3.39
N ALA A 192 13.28 -0.98 3.60
CA ALA A 192 14.48 -1.20 4.39
C ALA A 192 14.15 -1.59 5.82
N ALA A 193 13.13 -0.98 6.44
CA ALA A 193 12.67 -1.35 7.78
C ALA A 193 12.14 -2.80 7.82
N VAL A 194 11.40 -3.25 6.81
CA VAL A 194 10.94 -4.64 6.70
C VAL A 194 12.11 -5.61 6.57
N VAL A 195 13.03 -5.35 5.63
CA VAL A 195 14.22 -6.17 5.38
C VAL A 195 15.10 -6.25 6.63
N TRP A 196 15.34 -5.11 7.26
CA TRP A 196 16.10 -5.01 8.51
C TRP A 196 15.46 -5.82 9.64
N HIS A 197 14.14 -5.69 9.82
CA HIS A 197 13.45 -6.41 10.88
C HIS A 197 13.45 -7.93 10.65
N GLU A 198 13.31 -8.38 9.40
CA GLU A 198 13.43 -9.81 9.06
C GLU A 198 14.85 -10.32 9.36
N TRP A 199 15.88 -9.60 8.92
CA TRP A 199 17.28 -9.93 9.21
C TRP A 199 17.57 -10.01 10.71
N ARG A 200 17.15 -9.00 11.48
CA ARG A 200 17.33 -8.96 12.94
C ARG A 200 16.61 -10.11 13.65
N GLY A 201 15.47 -10.55 13.13
CA GLY A 201 14.67 -11.61 13.73
C GLY A 201 15.12 -13.03 13.37
N ALA A 202 15.64 -13.24 12.15
CA ALA A 202 15.97 -14.57 11.63
C ALA A 202 17.47 -14.78 11.33
N GLY A 203 18.32 -13.76 11.47
CA GLY A 203 19.74 -13.78 11.11
C GLY A 203 20.03 -13.70 9.60
N THR A 204 19.00 -13.83 8.77
CA THR A 204 19.07 -13.76 7.30
C THR A 204 17.76 -13.21 6.75
N VAL A 205 17.79 -12.76 5.49
CA VAL A 205 16.61 -12.29 4.75
C VAL A 205 16.21 -13.37 3.75
N SER A 206 14.94 -13.76 3.75
CA SER A 206 14.47 -14.79 2.83
C SER A 206 14.58 -14.35 1.37
N ARG A 207 14.79 -15.33 0.48
CA ARG A 207 14.78 -15.09 -0.97
C ARG A 207 13.48 -14.44 -1.44
N ALA A 208 12.35 -14.83 -0.86
CA ALA A 208 11.05 -14.26 -1.20
C ALA A 208 10.97 -12.77 -0.83
N THR A 209 11.49 -12.37 0.32
CA THR A 209 11.58 -10.96 0.71
C THR A 209 12.48 -10.16 -0.22
N TRP A 210 13.63 -10.71 -0.65
CA TRP A 210 14.47 -10.06 -1.66
C TRP A 210 13.80 -9.91 -3.02
N ILE A 211 13.10 -10.94 -3.50
CA ILE A 211 12.29 -10.85 -4.72
C ILE A 211 11.21 -9.78 -4.53
N GLY A 212 10.56 -9.74 -3.38
CA GLY A 212 9.55 -8.73 -3.09
C GLY A 212 10.11 -7.31 -3.10
N ALA A 213 11.29 -7.11 -2.51
CA ALA A 213 12.00 -5.83 -2.57
C ALA A 213 12.34 -5.43 -4.02
N ALA A 214 12.80 -6.38 -4.84
CA ALA A 214 13.09 -6.14 -6.25
C ALA A 214 11.83 -5.73 -7.04
N ILE A 215 10.68 -6.36 -6.78
CA ILE A 215 9.38 -6.01 -7.40
C ILE A 215 9.00 -4.55 -7.12
N VAL A 216 9.38 -4.01 -5.95
CA VAL A 216 9.11 -2.61 -5.58
C VAL A 216 10.18 -1.65 -6.13
N VAL A 217 11.46 -2.03 -6.11
CA VAL A 217 12.58 -1.13 -6.46
C VAL A 217 12.81 -1.05 -7.97
N VAL A 218 12.68 -2.15 -8.71
CA VAL A 218 12.96 -2.18 -10.15
C VAL A 218 12.07 -1.20 -10.93
N PRO A 219 10.75 -1.12 -10.70
CA PRO A 219 9.92 -0.10 -11.36
C PRO A 219 10.39 1.34 -11.06
N GLN A 220 10.90 1.62 -9.86
CA GLN A 220 11.40 2.97 -9.54
C GLN A 220 12.60 3.35 -10.40
N LEU A 221 13.52 2.41 -10.62
CA LEU A 221 14.70 2.60 -11.48
C LEU A 221 14.32 2.77 -12.96
N LEU A 222 13.24 2.11 -13.37
CA LEU A 222 12.73 2.13 -14.74
C LEU A 222 11.77 3.29 -15.02
N LEU A 223 11.38 4.08 -14.01
CA LEU A 223 10.48 5.22 -14.17
C LEU A 223 10.93 6.11 -15.32
N TYR A 224 12.10 6.74 -15.23
CA TYR A 224 12.54 7.72 -16.24
C TYR A 224 12.87 7.08 -17.61
N PRO A 225 13.62 5.96 -17.68
CA PRO A 225 13.93 5.33 -18.96
C PRO A 225 12.71 4.87 -19.75
N VAL A 226 11.63 4.48 -19.07
CA VAL A 226 10.40 4.02 -19.74
C VAL A 226 9.44 5.17 -19.98
N SER A 227 9.13 5.95 -18.94
CA SER A 227 8.08 6.98 -19.02
C SER A 227 8.38 8.14 -19.96
N SER A 228 9.65 8.40 -20.27
CA SER A 228 10.07 9.44 -21.22
C SER A 228 9.98 9.03 -22.68
N THR A 229 9.63 7.77 -22.97
CA THR A 229 9.57 7.25 -24.35
C THR A 229 8.24 7.55 -25.02
N LYS A 230 8.26 7.74 -26.35
CA LYS A 230 7.03 7.84 -27.15
C LYS A 230 6.13 6.60 -27.00
N GLY A 231 6.73 5.41 -26.98
CA GLY A 231 5.98 4.15 -26.84
C GLY A 231 5.20 4.08 -25.53
N TRP A 232 5.73 4.64 -24.44
CA TRP A 232 4.98 4.75 -23.18
C TRP A 232 3.79 5.69 -23.30
N ALA A 233 3.95 6.86 -23.91
CA ALA A 233 2.86 7.79 -24.14
C ALA A 233 1.75 7.13 -25.00
N ASP A 234 2.13 6.48 -26.11
CA ASP A 234 1.19 5.76 -26.98
C ASP A 234 0.43 4.67 -26.22
N PHE A 235 1.11 3.94 -25.32
CA PHE A 235 0.48 2.94 -24.47
C PHE A 235 -0.53 3.55 -23.49
N VAL A 236 -0.22 4.68 -22.85
CA VAL A 236 -1.16 5.35 -21.94
C VAL A 236 -2.41 5.85 -22.69
N PHE A 237 -2.24 6.42 -23.89
CA PHE A 237 -3.38 6.83 -24.71
C PHE A 237 -4.22 5.64 -25.19
N TRP A 238 -3.57 4.53 -25.55
CA TRP A 238 -4.26 3.27 -25.86
C TRP A 238 -5.04 2.71 -24.65
N LEU A 239 -4.48 2.78 -23.44
CA LEU A 239 -5.24 2.42 -22.23
C LEU A 239 -6.50 3.28 -22.08
N GLY A 240 -6.40 4.57 -22.39
CA GLY A 240 -7.53 5.49 -22.35
C GLY A 240 -8.66 5.13 -23.31
N SER A 241 -8.40 4.39 -24.41
CA SER A 241 -9.45 4.02 -25.36
C SER A 241 -10.42 2.94 -24.86
N PHE A 242 -10.12 2.28 -23.72
CA PHE A 242 -10.99 1.26 -23.14
C PHE A 242 -12.15 1.81 -22.31
N ALA A 243 -12.19 3.10 -22.03
CA ALA A 243 -13.27 3.73 -21.29
C ALA A 243 -13.59 5.12 -21.88
N THR A 244 -14.85 5.53 -21.75
CA THR A 244 -15.29 6.90 -22.06
C THR A 244 -15.87 7.50 -20.79
N TYR A 245 -15.05 8.25 -20.06
CA TYR A 245 -15.49 9.10 -18.96
C TYR A 245 -15.53 10.55 -19.46
N HIS A 246 -16.65 11.23 -19.18
CA HIS A 246 -16.86 12.65 -19.44
C HIS A 246 -16.73 13.45 -18.14
#